data_AF-A0A2V4BZ26-F1
#
_entry.id   AF-A0A2V4BZ26-F1
#
_cell.length_a   1.000
_cell.length_b   1.000
_cell.length_c   1.000
_cell.angle_alpha   90.00
_cell.angle_beta   90.00
_cell.angle_gamma   90.00
#
_symmetry.space_group_name_H-M   'P 1'
#
loop_
_entity.id
_entity.type
_entity.pdbx_description
1 polymer ?
#
loop_
_entity_poly.entity_id
_entity_poly.type
_entity_poly.pdbx_seq_one_letter_code
_entity_poly.pdbx_strand_id
1 'polypeptide(L)'
;MTLLKYKKLLFIILTIGLVSCSSPWDDKEGNGDVNLNVTLNEAISTTSETAEFGKLLTQTGYDKILAASKTYTVFVPTNEALKAVSTTILNNPEALKKFVENHIALSSYSSVRNTAEERIKMLSDKYLTFKGSTTIGDATIVAANHYAANGVFHIVNKALAPKLNIWEYVTSQGGTSAMSNYLLSLKEFSIYNADAIAKSTAVPGFLADSLSNSYLKNVYNLNNEKNSYTLFLMEDGGYDAEVTKMKPYLNKTSNNPAIDSTAIYSKYFTVRDMAFPKAYTKDQLPATLTSRFGVEFDVDKTQIVGEPIVLSNGIVYIMKKVDVKLKKRLVTTIIQGEKNWGYYGVRSRMLYRDKKGPTSPLYPDGLYNDLMVELPNLTKFTLFYQANDMFSVKYKIYWRAINDRTANLFEQQLAIGGKINTTITGFPVENITKTFPIVIVPLNYYEEVYIGDFQYTNAGYSGLISLIGGSKATSALTLDYLKFVPDLP
;
A
#
# COMPACT_ATOMS: atom_id res chain seq x y z
N MET A 1 -18.32 -26.30 -82.31
CA MET A 1 -19.78 -26.24 -82.02
C MET A 1 -20.05 -26.62 -80.55
N THR A 2 -19.43 -25.92 -79.59
CA THR A 2 -19.37 -26.36 -78.18
C THR A 2 -19.53 -25.26 -77.12
N LEU A 3 -19.72 -23.99 -77.51
CA LEU A 3 -19.91 -22.89 -76.54
C LEU A 3 -21.38 -22.52 -76.27
N LEU A 4 -22.33 -22.96 -77.09
CA LEU A 4 -23.73 -22.52 -76.98
C LEU A 4 -24.60 -23.37 -76.02
N LYS A 5 -24.15 -24.60 -75.66
CA LYS A 5 -24.93 -25.52 -74.81
C LYS A 5 -24.87 -25.21 -73.32
N TYR A 6 -23.94 -24.37 -72.87
CA TYR A 6 -23.74 -24.10 -71.44
C TYR A 6 -24.30 -22.76 -70.96
N LYS A 7 -24.80 -21.87 -71.85
CA LYS A 7 -25.35 -20.57 -71.43
C LYS A 7 -26.58 -20.70 -70.53
N LYS A 8 -27.49 -21.65 -70.80
CA LYS A 8 -28.64 -21.90 -69.92
C LYS A 8 -28.24 -22.52 -68.58
N LEU A 9 -27.23 -23.38 -68.58
CA LEU A 9 -26.72 -24.02 -67.36
C LEU A 9 -25.96 -23.02 -66.46
N LEU A 10 -25.16 -22.13 -67.05
CA LEU A 10 -24.47 -21.06 -66.34
C LEU A 10 -25.44 -20.02 -65.78
N PHE A 11 -26.53 -19.70 -66.48
CA PHE A 11 -27.54 -18.78 -65.98
C PHE A 11 -28.34 -19.38 -64.81
N ILE A 12 -28.64 -20.69 -64.86
CA ILE A 12 -29.32 -21.41 -63.76
C ILE A 12 -28.41 -21.51 -62.52
N ILE A 13 -27.12 -21.80 -62.69
CA ILE A 13 -26.15 -21.84 -61.58
C ILE A 13 -25.94 -20.44 -60.98
N LEU A 14 -25.95 -19.38 -61.80
CA LEU A 14 -25.83 -18.00 -61.34
C LEU A 14 -27.09 -17.52 -60.60
N THR A 15 -28.29 -17.97 -60.99
CA THR A 15 -29.53 -17.67 -60.27
C THR A 15 -29.66 -18.44 -58.96
N ILE A 16 -29.10 -19.65 -58.85
CA ILE A 16 -29.07 -20.41 -57.58
C ILE A 16 -28.02 -19.83 -56.62
N GLY A 17 -26.93 -19.25 -57.14
CA GLY A 17 -25.91 -18.55 -56.34
C GLY A 17 -26.38 -17.23 -55.71
N LEU A 18 -27.50 -16.65 -56.17
CA LEU A 18 -28.07 -15.41 -55.60
C LEU A 18 -29.11 -15.67 -54.50
N VAL A 19 -29.54 -16.94 -54.30
CA VAL A 19 -30.52 -17.32 -53.24
C VAL A 19 -29.81 -17.91 -52.01
N SER A 20 -28.48 -18.03 -52.02
CA SER A 20 -27.68 -18.54 -50.90
C SER A 20 -26.74 -17.49 -50.30
N CYS A 21 -27.20 -16.25 -50.21
CA CYS A 21 -26.67 -15.26 -49.29
C CYS A 21 -27.76 -14.91 -48.27
N SER A 22 -28.15 -15.87 -47.42
CA SER A 22 -28.52 -15.46 -46.06
C SER A 22 -27.24 -14.88 -45.47
N SER A 23 -27.24 -13.59 -45.17
CA SER A 23 -26.06 -13.01 -44.55
C SER A 23 -25.84 -13.77 -43.23
N PRO A 24 -24.61 -14.16 -42.84
CA PRO A 24 -24.35 -14.72 -41.50
C PRO A 24 -24.64 -13.73 -40.35
N TRP A 25 -25.21 -12.57 -40.69
CA TRP A 25 -25.54 -11.43 -39.86
C TRP A 25 -27.05 -11.37 -39.58
N ASP A 26 -27.91 -11.90 -40.48
CA ASP A 26 -29.35 -12.00 -40.24
C ASP A 26 -29.67 -13.05 -39.16
N ASP A 27 -28.85 -14.11 -39.05
CA ASP A 27 -28.89 -15.08 -37.93
C ASP A 27 -28.37 -14.49 -36.60
N LYS A 28 -27.94 -13.22 -36.59
CA LYS A 28 -27.59 -12.45 -35.38
C LYS A 28 -28.62 -11.38 -35.04
N GLU A 29 -29.79 -11.37 -35.67
CA GLU A 29 -30.94 -10.63 -35.17
C GLU A 29 -31.48 -11.31 -33.90
N GLY A 30 -30.90 -10.92 -32.77
CA GLY A 30 -31.30 -11.34 -31.42
C GLY A 30 -30.46 -12.52 -30.92
N ASN A 31 -29.70 -12.30 -29.85
CA ASN A 31 -29.08 -13.38 -29.07
C ASN A 31 -30.11 -14.24 -28.30
N GLY A 32 -31.40 -14.19 -28.67
CA GLY A 32 -32.53 -14.78 -27.95
C GLY A 32 -33.06 -13.95 -26.77
N ASP A 33 -32.44 -12.81 -26.45
CA ASP A 33 -32.85 -11.98 -25.31
C ASP A 33 -33.98 -11.01 -25.70
N VAL A 34 -35.10 -11.10 -24.99
CA VAL A 34 -36.31 -10.32 -25.25
C VAL A 34 -36.15 -8.84 -24.90
N ASN A 35 -35.08 -8.47 -24.18
CA ASN A 35 -34.92 -7.15 -23.60
C ASN A 35 -34.07 -6.18 -24.44
N LEU A 36 -33.58 -6.58 -25.61
CA LEU A 36 -32.63 -5.77 -26.40
C LEU A 36 -33.14 -4.39 -26.82
N ASN A 37 -34.46 -4.20 -26.90
CA ASN A 37 -35.10 -2.95 -27.30
C ASN A 37 -35.55 -2.07 -26.13
N VAL A 38 -35.40 -2.54 -24.89
CA VAL A 38 -35.83 -1.81 -23.68
C VAL A 38 -34.63 -1.43 -22.82
N THR A 39 -34.80 -0.43 -21.97
CA THR A 39 -33.73 -0.01 -21.04
C THR A 39 -33.57 -1.03 -19.91
N LEU A 40 -32.40 -1.03 -19.24
CA LEU A 40 -32.17 -1.86 -18.06
C LEU A 40 -33.23 -1.65 -16.98
N ASN A 41 -33.65 -0.41 -16.74
CA ASN A 41 -34.71 -0.11 -15.78
C ASN A 41 -36.03 -0.83 -16.14
N GLU A 42 -36.42 -0.77 -17.41
CA GLU A 42 -37.66 -1.38 -17.90
C GLU A 42 -37.58 -2.92 -17.86
N ALA A 43 -36.47 -3.51 -18.30
CA ALA A 43 -36.25 -4.96 -18.25
C ALA A 43 -36.30 -5.50 -16.80
N ILE A 44 -35.65 -4.81 -15.86
CA ILE A 44 -35.61 -5.21 -14.44
C ILE A 44 -36.99 -5.09 -13.79
N SER A 45 -37.75 -4.06 -14.15
CA SER A 45 -39.05 -3.78 -13.54
C SER A 45 -40.18 -4.67 -14.07
N THR A 46 -40.06 -5.15 -15.33
CA THR A 46 -41.04 -6.05 -15.96
C THR A 46 -40.77 -7.53 -15.68
N THR A 47 -39.55 -7.89 -15.29
CA THR A 47 -39.18 -9.26 -14.91
C THR A 47 -39.73 -9.59 -13.52
N SER A 48 -40.59 -10.61 -13.42
CA SER A 48 -41.31 -10.96 -12.19
C SER A 48 -40.40 -11.29 -11.01
N GLU A 49 -39.24 -11.88 -11.26
CA GLU A 49 -38.26 -12.31 -10.26
C GLU A 49 -37.49 -11.14 -9.62
N THR A 50 -37.50 -9.97 -10.28
CA THR A 50 -36.71 -8.79 -9.90
C THR A 50 -37.54 -7.52 -9.70
N ALA A 51 -38.85 -7.59 -9.88
CA ALA A 51 -39.75 -6.44 -9.83
C ALA A 51 -39.68 -5.65 -8.51
N GLU A 52 -39.41 -6.30 -7.37
CA GLU A 52 -39.23 -5.59 -6.09
C GLU A 52 -37.99 -4.70 -6.09
N PHE A 53 -36.90 -5.12 -6.76
CA PHE A 53 -35.72 -4.28 -6.94
C PHE A 53 -36.03 -3.09 -7.87
N GLY A 54 -36.84 -3.30 -8.90
CA GLY A 54 -37.38 -2.24 -9.76
C GLY A 54 -38.05 -1.11 -8.97
N LYS A 55 -38.86 -1.45 -7.96
CA LYS A 55 -39.48 -0.45 -7.07
C LYS A 55 -38.44 0.35 -6.28
N LEU A 56 -37.37 -0.29 -5.81
CA LEU A 56 -36.27 0.39 -5.11
C LEU A 56 -35.52 1.36 -6.03
N LEU A 57 -35.33 1.01 -7.31
CA LEU A 57 -34.75 1.90 -8.32
C LEU A 57 -35.58 3.17 -8.48
N THR A 58 -36.91 3.04 -8.59
CA THR A 58 -37.82 4.20 -8.67
C THR A 58 -37.80 5.03 -7.38
N GLN A 59 -37.84 4.38 -6.21
CA GLN A 59 -37.84 5.07 -4.91
C GLN A 59 -36.58 5.91 -4.70
N THR A 60 -35.44 5.43 -5.19
CA THR A 60 -34.12 6.08 -5.01
C THR A 60 -33.77 7.04 -6.14
N GLY A 61 -34.47 6.98 -7.27
CA GLY A 61 -34.23 7.79 -8.46
C GLY A 61 -33.16 7.24 -9.42
N TYR A 62 -32.66 6.02 -9.19
CA TYR A 62 -31.70 5.37 -10.10
C TYR A 62 -32.38 4.77 -11.33
N ASP A 63 -33.71 4.68 -11.35
CA ASP A 63 -34.50 4.42 -12.56
C ASP A 63 -34.11 5.37 -13.71
N LYS A 64 -33.96 6.67 -13.40
CA LYS A 64 -33.54 7.70 -14.36
C LYS A 64 -32.08 7.55 -14.79
N ILE A 65 -31.21 7.10 -13.89
CA ILE A 65 -29.80 6.83 -14.19
C ILE A 65 -29.70 5.64 -15.14
N LEU A 66 -30.43 4.56 -14.86
CA LEU A 66 -30.47 3.34 -15.68
C LEU A 66 -31.30 3.47 -16.95
N ALA A 67 -32.01 4.59 -17.16
CA ALA A 67 -32.63 4.94 -18.43
C ALA A 67 -31.70 5.75 -19.36
N ALA A 68 -30.59 6.27 -18.83
CA ALA A 68 -29.66 7.07 -19.62
C ALA A 68 -28.89 6.22 -20.65
N SER A 69 -28.51 6.84 -21.77
CA SER A 69 -27.68 6.24 -22.83
C SER A 69 -26.21 6.09 -22.41
N LYS A 70 -25.96 5.28 -21.39
CA LYS A 70 -24.64 4.84 -20.93
C LYS A 70 -24.68 3.34 -20.71
N THR A 71 -23.52 2.70 -20.69
CA THR A 71 -23.42 1.26 -20.50
C THR A 71 -23.30 0.91 -19.02
N TYR A 72 -24.20 0.07 -18.52
CA TYR A 72 -24.21 -0.38 -17.13
C TYR A 72 -24.16 -1.91 -17.00
N THR A 73 -23.75 -2.38 -15.82
CA THR A 73 -24.07 -3.72 -15.34
C THR A 73 -24.87 -3.60 -14.06
N VAL A 74 -26.00 -4.29 -13.95
CA VAL A 74 -26.78 -4.35 -12.71
C VAL A 74 -26.80 -5.78 -12.17
N PHE A 75 -26.35 -5.97 -10.94
CA PHE A 75 -26.52 -7.24 -10.23
C PHE A 75 -27.81 -7.16 -9.43
N VAL A 76 -28.86 -7.84 -9.87
CA VAL A 76 -30.20 -7.66 -9.35
C VAL A 76 -30.53 -8.80 -8.38
N PRO A 77 -30.81 -8.52 -7.09
CA PRO A 77 -31.22 -9.56 -6.17
C PRO A 77 -32.61 -10.10 -6.54
N THR A 78 -32.84 -11.39 -6.33
CA THR A 78 -34.20 -11.94 -6.41
C THR A 78 -35.12 -11.30 -5.36
N ASN A 79 -36.43 -11.34 -5.60
CA ASN A 79 -37.41 -10.90 -4.60
C ASN A 79 -37.23 -11.60 -3.24
N GLU A 80 -36.83 -12.88 -3.23
CA GLU A 80 -36.50 -13.62 -2.01
C GLU A 80 -35.26 -13.06 -1.31
N ALA A 81 -34.20 -12.76 -2.08
CA ALA A 81 -32.97 -12.18 -1.55
C ALA A 81 -33.21 -10.80 -0.92
N LEU A 82 -34.13 -10.02 -1.48
CA LEU A 82 -34.51 -8.71 -0.92
C LEU A 82 -35.21 -8.80 0.43
N LYS A 83 -35.94 -9.89 0.73
CA LYS A 83 -36.59 -10.08 2.03
C LYS A 83 -35.58 -10.20 3.19
N ALA A 84 -34.32 -10.56 2.88
CA ALA A 84 -33.25 -10.65 3.87
C ALA A 84 -32.54 -9.31 4.12
N VAL A 85 -32.89 -8.23 3.41
CA VAL A 85 -32.29 -6.91 3.60
C VAL A 85 -32.78 -6.28 4.90
N SER A 86 -31.86 -5.70 5.67
CA SER A 86 -32.18 -5.04 6.94
C SER A 86 -33.14 -3.87 6.75
N THR A 87 -34.15 -3.78 7.62
CA THR A 87 -35.09 -2.64 7.66
C THR A 87 -34.39 -1.32 7.95
N THR A 88 -33.22 -1.33 8.59
CA THR A 88 -32.39 -0.14 8.81
C THR A 88 -31.92 0.47 7.49
N ILE A 89 -31.64 -0.36 6.48
CA ILE A 89 -31.25 0.10 5.14
C ILE A 89 -32.49 0.62 4.41
N LEU A 90 -33.58 -0.15 4.43
CA LEU A 90 -34.80 0.18 3.67
C LEU A 90 -35.48 1.47 4.15
N ASN A 91 -35.42 1.75 5.45
CA ASN A 91 -36.07 2.93 6.05
C ASN A 91 -35.20 4.18 6.08
N ASN A 92 -33.91 4.09 5.72
CA ASN A 92 -33.01 5.24 5.68
C ASN A 92 -32.74 5.63 4.20
N PRO A 93 -33.19 6.81 3.74
CA PRO A 93 -33.03 7.22 2.34
C PRO A 93 -31.59 7.23 1.84
N GLU A 94 -30.62 7.61 2.68
CA GLU A 94 -29.20 7.64 2.30
C GLU A 94 -28.61 6.23 2.23
N ALA A 95 -28.92 5.39 3.21
CA ALA A 95 -28.48 3.99 3.22
C ALA A 95 -29.09 3.21 2.05
N LEU A 96 -30.36 3.46 1.73
CA LEU A 96 -31.05 2.85 0.60
C LEU A 96 -30.43 3.25 -0.74
N LYS A 97 -30.07 4.53 -0.91
CA LYS A 97 -29.33 4.97 -2.09
C LYS A 97 -28.00 4.23 -2.23
N LYS A 98 -27.16 4.22 -1.19
CA LYS A 98 -25.88 3.49 -1.19
C LYS A 98 -26.06 1.99 -1.45
N PHE A 99 -27.14 1.40 -0.94
CA PHE A 99 -27.50 0.02 -1.19
C PHE A 99 -27.78 -0.21 -2.69
N VAL A 100 -28.64 0.59 -3.31
CA VAL A 100 -28.95 0.49 -4.74
C VAL A 100 -27.70 0.74 -5.59
N GLU A 101 -26.90 1.75 -5.27
CA GLU A 101 -25.63 2.03 -5.95
C GLU A 101 -24.65 0.86 -5.91
N ASN A 102 -24.66 0.08 -4.83
CA ASN A 102 -23.77 -1.08 -4.66
C ASN A 102 -24.14 -2.28 -5.54
N HIS A 103 -25.26 -2.20 -6.27
CA HIS A 103 -25.68 -3.19 -7.26
C HIS A 103 -25.42 -2.74 -8.71
N ILE A 104 -24.99 -1.49 -8.93
CA ILE A 104 -24.81 -0.89 -10.25
C ILE A 104 -23.32 -0.66 -10.52
N ALA A 105 -22.83 -1.10 -11.67
CA ALA A 105 -21.49 -0.78 -12.18
C ALA A 105 -21.57 0.04 -13.47
N LEU A 106 -20.64 0.98 -13.66
CA LEU A 106 -20.57 1.89 -14.81
C LEU A 106 -19.86 1.29 -16.04
N SER A 107 -19.87 -0.03 -16.17
CA SER A 107 -19.26 -0.76 -17.28
C SER A 107 -20.02 -2.06 -17.51
N SER A 108 -19.94 -2.62 -18.73
CA SER A 108 -20.56 -3.91 -19.04
C SER A 108 -19.66 -5.06 -18.63
N TYR A 109 -20.17 -5.98 -17.81
CA TYR A 109 -19.53 -7.22 -17.41
C TYR A 109 -20.47 -8.36 -17.74
N SER A 110 -20.14 -9.15 -18.77
CA SER A 110 -20.82 -10.42 -19.05
C SER A 110 -20.27 -11.53 -18.16
N SER A 111 -20.95 -12.67 -18.09
CA SER A 111 -20.43 -13.85 -17.40
C SER A 111 -19.41 -14.63 -18.24
N VAL A 112 -19.30 -14.35 -19.55
CA VAL A 112 -18.29 -14.95 -20.43
C VAL A 112 -17.00 -14.15 -20.32
N ARG A 113 -16.05 -14.63 -19.50
CA ARG A 113 -14.84 -13.87 -19.14
C ARG A 113 -13.60 -14.75 -19.15
N ASN A 114 -12.49 -14.15 -19.54
CA ASN A 114 -11.16 -14.79 -19.53
C ASN A 114 -10.40 -14.55 -18.21
N THR A 115 -10.94 -13.72 -17.32
CA THR A 115 -10.36 -13.41 -16.00
C THR A 115 -10.98 -14.31 -14.93
N ALA A 116 -10.13 -14.96 -14.13
CA ALA A 116 -10.59 -15.81 -13.02
C ALA A 116 -11.24 -15.00 -11.90
N GLU A 117 -10.76 -13.78 -11.67
CA GLU A 117 -11.26 -12.87 -10.65
C GLU A 117 -10.99 -11.42 -11.08
N GLU A 118 -11.96 -10.52 -10.87
CA GLU A 118 -11.79 -9.08 -11.09
C GLU A 118 -12.52 -8.29 -10.00
N ARG A 119 -11.89 -7.22 -9.50
CA ARG A 119 -12.54 -6.29 -8.56
C ARG A 119 -13.22 -5.19 -9.36
N ILE A 120 -14.54 -5.13 -9.26
CA ILE A 120 -15.39 -4.18 -9.97
C ILE A 120 -15.73 -3.02 -9.05
N LYS A 121 -15.49 -1.80 -9.53
CA LYS A 121 -15.95 -0.60 -8.85
C LYS A 121 -17.45 -0.43 -9.07
N MET A 122 -18.20 -0.41 -7.98
CA MET A 122 -19.64 -0.14 -7.97
C MET A 122 -19.90 1.37 -7.94
N LEU A 123 -21.14 1.77 -8.21
CA LEU A 123 -21.56 3.18 -8.16
C LEU A 123 -21.48 3.74 -6.73
N SER A 124 -21.52 2.87 -5.72
CA SER A 124 -21.38 3.19 -4.29
C SER A 124 -19.94 3.56 -3.88
N ASP A 125 -19.01 3.64 -4.84
CA ASP A 125 -17.56 3.73 -4.66
C ASP A 125 -16.90 2.53 -3.95
N LYS A 126 -17.67 1.49 -3.61
CA LYS A 126 -17.15 0.22 -3.09
C LYS A 126 -16.70 -0.70 -4.22
N TYR A 127 -15.85 -1.66 -3.89
CA TYR A 127 -15.44 -2.70 -4.82
C TYR A 127 -16.05 -4.04 -4.43
N LEU A 128 -16.55 -4.76 -5.44
CA LEU A 128 -17.00 -6.14 -5.30
C LEU A 128 -16.17 -7.04 -6.21
N THR A 129 -15.83 -8.21 -5.71
CA THR A 129 -15.06 -9.18 -6.46
C THR A 129 -15.99 -10.04 -7.31
N PHE A 130 -15.87 -9.98 -8.63
CA PHE A 130 -16.55 -10.89 -9.56
C PHE A 130 -15.60 -12.06 -9.88
N LYS A 131 -15.91 -13.24 -9.34
CA LYS A 131 -15.14 -14.48 -9.53
C LYS A 131 -15.76 -15.35 -10.61
N GLY A 132 -14.95 -15.69 -11.60
CA GLY A 132 -15.36 -16.47 -12.77
C GLY A 132 -16.60 -15.90 -13.43
N SER A 133 -17.59 -16.77 -13.65
CA SER A 133 -18.88 -16.46 -14.26
C SER A 133 -20.05 -16.56 -13.28
N THR A 134 -19.81 -16.92 -12.01
CA THR A 134 -20.86 -17.41 -11.10
C THR A 134 -21.07 -16.56 -9.86
N THR A 135 -20.13 -15.70 -9.48
CA THR A 135 -20.16 -15.09 -8.14
C THR A 135 -19.72 -13.64 -8.15
N ILE A 136 -20.50 -12.78 -7.49
CA ILE A 136 -20.19 -11.36 -7.25
C ILE A 136 -20.25 -11.08 -5.75
N GLY A 137 -19.12 -10.68 -5.16
CA GLY A 137 -18.98 -10.59 -3.70
C GLY A 137 -19.29 -11.93 -3.03
N ASP A 138 -20.34 -11.97 -2.21
CA ASP A 138 -20.81 -13.17 -1.52
C ASP A 138 -22.08 -13.79 -2.17
N ALA A 139 -22.54 -13.22 -3.28
CA ALA A 139 -23.76 -13.60 -3.99
C ALA A 139 -23.45 -14.48 -5.20
N THR A 140 -24.27 -15.52 -5.41
CA THR A 140 -24.21 -16.38 -6.60
C THR A 140 -25.16 -15.85 -7.65
N ILE A 141 -24.68 -15.78 -8.90
CA ILE A 141 -25.48 -15.45 -10.07
C ILE A 141 -26.34 -16.66 -10.40
N VAL A 142 -27.66 -16.51 -10.33
CA VAL A 142 -28.65 -17.56 -10.62
C VAL A 142 -29.12 -17.53 -12.07
N ALA A 143 -29.19 -16.33 -12.66
CA ALA A 143 -29.43 -16.14 -14.09
C ALA A 143 -28.53 -15.01 -14.59
N ALA A 144 -27.73 -15.31 -15.62
CA ALA A 144 -26.68 -14.42 -16.10
C ALA A 144 -27.01 -13.88 -17.49
N ASN A 145 -26.39 -12.75 -17.83
CA ASN A 145 -26.37 -12.19 -19.19
C ASN A 145 -27.74 -11.80 -19.74
N HIS A 146 -28.57 -11.12 -18.95
CA HIS A 146 -29.77 -10.49 -19.48
C HIS A 146 -29.41 -9.14 -20.11
N TYR A 147 -29.37 -9.08 -21.43
CA TYR A 147 -28.96 -7.92 -22.21
C TYR A 147 -30.13 -6.98 -22.48
N ALA A 148 -29.91 -5.70 -22.23
CA ALA A 148 -30.84 -4.62 -22.52
C ALA A 148 -30.16 -3.56 -23.41
N ALA A 149 -30.93 -2.60 -23.92
CA ALA A 149 -30.46 -1.59 -24.87
C ALA A 149 -29.25 -0.77 -24.38
N ASN A 150 -29.08 -0.65 -23.06
CA ASN A 150 -28.02 0.13 -22.43
C ASN A 150 -27.18 -0.65 -21.39
N GLY A 151 -27.13 -1.98 -21.51
CA GLY A 151 -26.20 -2.79 -20.72
C GLY A 151 -26.65 -4.22 -20.46
N VAL A 152 -26.24 -4.77 -19.33
CA VAL A 152 -26.54 -6.15 -18.93
C VAL A 152 -26.96 -6.20 -17.46
N PHE A 153 -27.89 -7.09 -17.11
CA PHE A 153 -28.13 -7.44 -15.72
C PHE A 153 -27.96 -8.92 -15.45
N HIS A 154 -27.61 -9.24 -14.21
CA HIS A 154 -27.47 -10.59 -13.70
C HIS A 154 -28.34 -10.73 -12.47
N ILE A 155 -29.15 -11.78 -12.40
CA ILE A 155 -29.97 -12.08 -11.23
C ILE A 155 -29.10 -12.83 -10.22
N VAL A 156 -29.10 -12.38 -8.97
CA VAL A 156 -28.28 -12.95 -7.88
C VAL A 156 -29.13 -13.40 -6.70
N ASN A 157 -28.70 -14.46 -6.02
CA ASN A 157 -29.43 -15.06 -4.89
C ASN A 157 -29.28 -14.32 -3.55
N LYS A 158 -28.50 -13.23 -3.50
CA LYS A 158 -28.28 -12.43 -2.29
C LYS A 158 -28.18 -10.95 -2.64
N ALA A 159 -28.68 -10.11 -1.75
CA ALA A 159 -28.50 -8.68 -1.83
C ALA A 159 -27.04 -8.27 -1.55
N LEU A 160 -26.51 -7.38 -2.36
CA LEU A 160 -25.16 -6.82 -2.26
C LEU A 160 -25.17 -5.58 -1.36
N ALA A 161 -25.30 -5.80 -0.05
CA ALA A 161 -25.17 -4.70 0.90
C ALA A 161 -23.73 -4.12 0.88
N PRO A 162 -23.56 -2.78 0.91
CA PRO A 162 -22.24 -2.17 0.92
C PRO A 162 -21.53 -2.51 2.23
N LYS A 163 -20.37 -3.17 2.11
CA LYS A 163 -19.49 -3.44 3.24
C LYS A 163 -18.69 -2.17 3.58
N LEU A 164 -18.36 -2.01 4.86
CA LEU A 164 -17.38 -1.02 5.28
C LEU A 164 -16.02 -1.35 4.63
N ASN A 165 -15.18 -0.34 4.45
CA ASN A 165 -13.75 -0.54 4.25
C ASN A 165 -13.02 -0.63 5.60
N ILE A 166 -11.73 -0.97 5.58
CA ILE A 166 -10.94 -1.13 6.81
C ILE A 166 -10.92 0.15 7.64
N TRP A 167 -10.79 1.32 7.02
CA TRP A 167 -10.75 2.58 7.77
C TRP A 167 -12.11 2.97 8.37
N GLU A 168 -13.20 2.76 7.62
CA GLU A 168 -14.57 2.90 8.13
C GLU A 168 -14.84 1.92 9.28
N TYR A 169 -14.35 0.69 9.19
CA TYR A 169 -14.42 -0.28 10.27
C TYR A 169 -13.65 0.20 11.51
N VAL A 170 -12.39 0.64 11.36
CA VAL A 170 -11.61 1.25 12.45
C VAL A 170 -12.35 2.44 13.07
N THR A 171 -12.96 3.28 12.25
CA THR A 171 -13.78 4.41 12.71
C THR A 171 -15.00 3.95 13.51
N SER A 172 -15.67 2.87 13.09
CA SER A 172 -16.79 2.28 13.82
C SER A 172 -16.41 1.70 15.19
N GLN A 173 -15.13 1.38 15.40
CA GLN A 173 -14.57 0.92 16.67
C GLN A 173 -14.04 2.07 17.55
N GLY A 174 -14.34 3.32 17.17
CA GLY A 174 -14.04 4.49 18.00
C GLY A 174 -14.79 4.42 19.34
N GLY A 175 -14.08 4.70 20.42
CA GLY A 175 -14.57 4.59 21.79
C GLY A 175 -14.50 3.18 22.39
N THR A 176 -14.32 2.12 21.59
CA THR A 176 -14.37 0.72 22.06
C THR A 176 -13.05 -0.03 21.97
N SER A 177 -12.16 0.32 21.03
CA SER A 177 -10.84 -0.31 20.88
C SER A 177 -9.73 0.71 21.09
N ALA A 178 -8.80 0.42 22.00
CA ALA A 178 -7.64 1.27 22.28
C ALA A 178 -6.74 1.45 21.05
N MET A 179 -6.56 0.40 20.24
CA MET A 179 -5.80 0.48 19.00
C MET A 179 -6.50 1.36 17.95
N SER A 180 -7.81 1.18 17.75
CA SER A 180 -8.59 2.02 16.83
C SER A 180 -8.62 3.48 17.29
N ASN A 181 -8.84 3.73 18.58
CA ASN A 181 -8.80 5.07 19.17
C ASN A 181 -7.47 5.76 18.90
N TYR A 182 -6.36 5.03 19.04
CA TYR A 182 -5.06 5.57 18.73
C TYR A 182 -4.91 5.90 17.24
N LEU A 183 -5.27 4.99 16.32
CA LEU A 183 -5.24 5.25 14.88
C LEU A 183 -6.05 6.51 14.50
N LEU A 184 -7.24 6.67 15.08
CA LEU A 184 -8.12 7.81 14.84
C LEU A 184 -7.51 9.12 15.38
N SER A 185 -6.84 9.08 16.53
CA SER A 185 -6.17 10.25 17.12
C SER A 185 -5.08 10.86 16.22
N LEU A 186 -4.51 10.07 15.30
CA LEU A 186 -3.49 10.52 14.33
C LEU A 186 -4.06 11.42 13.22
N LYS A 187 -5.36 11.66 13.22
CA LYS A 187 -6.00 12.72 12.44
C LYS A 187 -5.59 14.08 12.98
N GLU A 188 -5.72 14.28 14.29
CA GLU A 188 -5.33 15.52 14.95
C GLU A 188 -3.81 15.54 15.22
N PHE A 189 -3.24 14.43 15.68
CA PHE A 189 -1.82 14.35 16.01
C PHE A 189 -0.94 13.98 14.79
N SER A 190 0.17 14.69 14.60
CA SER A 190 1.13 14.44 13.53
C SER A 190 2.39 13.74 14.05
N ILE A 191 2.68 12.54 13.52
CA ILE A 191 3.87 11.76 13.94
C ILE A 191 5.14 12.42 13.42
N TYR A 192 5.10 12.92 12.19
CA TYR A 192 6.21 13.63 11.56
C TYR A 192 5.85 15.07 11.25
N ASN A 193 6.85 15.97 11.24
CA ASN A 193 6.62 17.38 10.89
C ASN A 193 6.06 17.53 9.46
N ALA A 194 6.53 16.68 8.54
CA ALA A 194 5.98 16.60 7.18
C ALA A 194 4.49 16.24 7.15
N ASP A 195 3.95 15.57 8.17
CA ASP A 195 2.52 15.26 8.27
C ASP A 195 1.73 16.49 8.68
N ALA A 196 2.23 17.27 9.63
CA ALA A 196 1.60 18.54 10.01
C ALA A 196 1.52 19.50 8.81
N ILE A 197 2.59 19.59 8.02
CA ILE A 197 2.62 20.38 6.78
C ILE A 197 1.61 19.81 5.77
N ALA A 198 1.62 18.49 5.54
CA ALA A 198 0.71 17.86 4.60
C ALA A 198 -0.77 18.10 4.97
N LYS A 199 -1.11 18.03 6.25
CA LYS A 199 -2.45 18.31 6.79
C LYS A 199 -2.86 19.77 6.58
N SER A 200 -1.97 20.72 6.85
CA SER A 200 -2.30 22.15 6.67
C SER A 200 -2.49 22.55 5.21
N THR A 201 -1.89 21.81 4.28
CA THR A 201 -2.03 22.02 2.83
C THR A 201 -3.07 21.13 2.17
N ALA A 202 -3.78 20.28 2.93
CA ALA A 202 -4.72 19.32 2.37
C ALA A 202 -5.95 20.04 1.78
N VAL A 203 -6.13 19.92 0.47
CA VAL A 203 -7.31 20.45 -0.24
C VAL A 203 -8.44 19.42 -0.16
N PRO A 204 -9.70 19.82 0.11
CA PRO A 204 -10.85 18.91 0.04
C PRO A 204 -10.91 18.22 -1.32
N GLY A 205 -11.00 16.88 -1.33
CA GLY A 205 -11.07 16.10 -2.56
C GLY A 205 -10.17 14.86 -2.55
N PHE A 206 -9.77 14.42 -3.75
CA PHE A 206 -9.00 13.18 -3.95
C PHE A 206 -7.66 13.29 -3.21
N LEU A 207 -7.41 12.35 -2.28
CA LEU A 207 -6.25 12.27 -1.36
C LEU A 207 -6.33 13.06 -0.05
N ALA A 208 -7.35 13.91 0.16
CA ALA A 208 -7.52 14.63 1.43
C ALA A 208 -7.50 13.68 2.64
N ASP A 209 -8.16 12.53 2.51
CA ASP A 209 -8.21 11.51 3.56
C ASP A 209 -6.84 10.89 3.86
N SER A 210 -6.00 10.68 2.83
CA SER A 210 -4.64 10.14 3.02
C SER A 210 -3.74 11.14 3.74
N LEU A 211 -3.92 12.43 3.45
CA LEU A 211 -3.10 13.50 4.01
C LEU A 211 -3.60 13.96 5.39
N SER A 212 -4.87 13.71 5.71
CA SER A 212 -5.48 14.13 6.97
C SER A 212 -5.08 13.27 8.18
N ASN A 213 -4.55 12.06 7.98
CA ASN A 213 -4.14 11.16 9.06
C ASN A 213 -2.72 10.61 8.86
N SER A 214 -1.87 10.72 9.89
CA SER A 214 -0.45 10.35 9.82
C SER A 214 -0.24 8.85 9.53
N TYR A 215 -1.14 7.97 9.98
CA TYR A 215 -1.07 6.54 9.67
C TYR A 215 -1.36 6.28 8.19
N LEU A 216 -2.47 6.83 7.68
CA LEU A 216 -2.89 6.62 6.29
C LEU A 216 -1.86 7.13 5.29
N LYS A 217 -1.13 8.19 5.66
CA LYS A 217 -0.03 8.75 4.86
C LYS A 217 1.22 7.88 4.84
N ASN A 218 1.66 7.40 6.01
CA ASN A 218 2.99 6.81 6.17
C ASN A 218 3.02 5.27 6.14
N VAL A 219 1.88 4.60 6.39
CA VAL A 219 1.80 3.14 6.47
C VAL A 219 1.10 2.56 5.25
N TYR A 220 -0.23 2.55 5.26
CA TYR A 220 -1.07 2.19 4.13
C TYR A 220 -2.35 3.03 4.23
N ASN A 221 -2.81 3.58 3.10
CA ASN A 221 -4.11 4.24 3.09
C ASN A 221 -5.22 3.16 3.09
N LEU A 222 -5.64 2.79 4.30
CA LEU A 222 -6.71 1.82 4.56
C LEU A 222 -8.10 2.32 4.18
N ASN A 223 -8.25 3.60 3.81
CA ASN A 223 -9.49 4.15 3.24
C ASN A 223 -9.52 4.04 1.70
N ASN A 224 -8.41 3.67 1.06
CA ASN A 224 -8.36 3.50 -0.39
C ASN A 224 -9.04 2.19 -0.80
N GLU A 225 -10.20 2.31 -1.43
CA GLU A 225 -11.00 1.19 -1.92
C GLU A 225 -10.33 0.40 -3.05
N LYS A 226 -9.48 1.05 -3.86
CA LYS A 226 -8.82 0.43 -5.01
C LYS A 226 -7.81 -0.65 -4.60
N ASN A 227 -7.20 -0.50 -3.44
CA ASN A 227 -6.21 -1.44 -2.92
C ASN A 227 -6.89 -2.48 -2.03
N SER A 228 -6.18 -3.57 -1.73
CA SER A 228 -6.62 -4.59 -0.78
C SER A 228 -5.59 -4.77 0.32
N TYR A 229 -6.05 -4.88 1.56
CA TYR A 229 -5.18 -5.03 2.72
C TYR A 229 -5.66 -6.10 3.70
N THR A 230 -4.76 -6.50 4.59
CA THR A 230 -5.08 -7.22 5.82
C THR A 230 -4.65 -6.38 7.00
N LEU A 231 -5.53 -6.15 7.96
CA LEU A 231 -5.22 -5.47 9.22
C LEU A 231 -5.37 -6.45 10.38
N PHE A 232 -4.33 -6.55 11.21
CA PHE A 232 -4.41 -7.20 12.51
C PHE A 232 -4.79 -6.15 13.56
N LEU A 233 -6.03 -6.21 14.05
CA LEU A 233 -6.51 -5.32 15.10
C LEU A 233 -6.42 -6.06 16.44
N MET A 234 -5.56 -5.60 17.33
CA MET A 234 -5.39 -6.24 18.64
C MET A 234 -6.49 -5.86 19.63
N GLU A 235 -6.91 -6.81 20.45
CA GLU A 235 -7.65 -6.53 21.68
C GLU A 235 -6.77 -5.71 22.65
N ASP A 236 -7.42 -4.88 23.47
CA ASP A 236 -6.75 -3.86 24.28
C ASP A 236 -5.63 -4.42 25.17
N GLY A 237 -5.84 -5.57 25.80
CA GLY A 237 -4.83 -6.21 26.65
C GLY A 237 -3.57 -6.62 25.87
N GLY A 238 -3.72 -7.16 24.66
CA GLY A 238 -2.59 -7.52 23.80
C GLY A 238 -1.88 -6.29 23.23
N TYR A 239 -2.66 -5.29 22.82
CA TYR A 239 -2.15 -4.01 22.34
C TYR A 239 -1.32 -3.29 23.41
N ASP A 240 -1.85 -3.12 24.61
CA ASP A 240 -1.19 -2.42 25.70
C ASP A 240 0.08 -3.14 26.18
N ALA A 241 0.07 -4.47 26.19
CA ALA A 241 1.25 -5.27 26.48
C ALA A 241 2.35 -5.04 25.44
N GLU A 242 2.00 -5.01 24.15
CA GLU A 242 2.96 -4.77 23.07
C GLU A 242 3.50 -3.33 23.10
N VAL A 243 2.64 -2.34 23.33
CA VAL A 243 3.06 -0.94 23.52
C VAL A 243 4.02 -0.81 24.69
N THR A 244 3.72 -1.46 25.81
CA THR A 244 4.57 -1.44 27.01
C THR A 244 5.92 -2.08 26.75
N LYS A 245 5.96 -3.20 26.01
CA LYS A 245 7.19 -3.85 25.56
C LYS A 245 8.08 -2.92 24.72
N MET A 246 7.47 -2.04 23.93
CA MET A 246 8.18 -1.12 23.04
C MET A 246 8.70 0.16 23.72
N LYS A 247 8.09 0.61 24.82
CA LYS A 247 8.43 1.87 25.50
C LYS A 247 9.94 2.07 25.80
N PRO A 248 10.69 1.08 26.32
CA PRO A 248 12.11 1.25 26.64
C PRO A 248 12.97 1.60 25.41
N TYR A 249 12.52 1.22 24.22
CA TYR A 249 13.25 1.36 22.96
C TYR A 249 12.82 2.57 22.13
N LEU A 250 11.89 3.36 22.63
CA LEU A 250 11.30 4.49 21.91
C LEU A 250 11.26 5.77 22.76
N ASN A 251 12.24 5.90 23.68
CA ASN A 251 12.39 7.10 24.49
C ASN A 251 12.52 8.33 23.59
N LYS A 252 11.62 9.30 23.74
CA LYS A 252 11.56 10.48 22.89
C LYS A 252 11.36 11.73 23.73
N THR A 253 12.25 12.70 23.58
CA THR A 253 12.10 14.01 24.22
C THR A 253 10.86 14.72 23.69
N SER A 254 10.03 15.23 24.59
CA SER A 254 8.88 16.04 24.23
C SER A 254 9.22 17.53 24.29
N ASN A 255 8.83 18.27 23.26
CA ASN A 255 8.92 19.73 23.25
C ASN A 255 7.81 20.40 24.10
N ASN A 256 6.78 19.63 24.48
CA ASN A 256 5.70 20.06 25.36
C ASN A 256 5.62 19.10 26.56
N PRO A 257 5.91 19.56 27.79
CA PRO A 257 5.86 18.71 28.99
C PRO A 257 4.51 18.01 29.24
N ALA A 258 3.41 18.55 28.72
CA ALA A 258 2.09 17.94 28.82
C ALA A 258 1.88 16.75 27.87
N ILE A 259 2.79 16.53 26.93
CA ILE A 259 2.71 15.46 25.91
C ILE A 259 3.78 14.41 26.20
N ASP A 260 3.34 13.17 26.47
CA ASP A 260 4.25 12.02 26.54
C ASP A 260 4.57 11.51 25.11
N SER A 261 5.64 12.07 24.54
CA SER A 261 6.12 11.70 23.21
C SER A 261 6.57 10.24 23.13
N THR A 262 7.14 9.69 24.21
CA THR A 262 7.56 8.28 24.28
C THR A 262 6.35 7.36 24.17
N ALA A 263 5.28 7.61 24.94
CA ALA A 263 4.06 6.82 24.87
C ALA A 263 3.39 6.90 23.49
N ILE A 264 3.30 8.09 22.91
CA ILE A 264 2.72 8.27 21.57
C ILE A 264 3.52 7.51 20.51
N TYR A 265 4.84 7.63 20.52
CA TYR A 265 5.69 6.98 19.52
C TYR A 265 5.71 5.46 19.69
N SER A 266 5.63 4.97 20.94
CA SER A 266 5.49 3.53 21.24
C SER A 266 4.21 2.93 20.68
N LYS A 267 3.09 3.65 20.81
CA LYS A 267 1.83 3.27 20.17
C LYS A 267 1.96 3.24 18.65
N TYR A 268 2.60 4.25 18.04
CA TYR A 268 2.79 4.32 16.59
C TYR A 268 3.56 3.12 16.04
N PHE A 269 4.71 2.81 16.64
CA PHE A 269 5.57 1.70 16.20
C PHE A 269 4.93 0.34 16.43
N THR A 270 4.00 0.25 17.38
CA THR A 270 3.21 -0.96 17.60
C THR A 270 2.18 -1.16 16.48
N VAL A 271 1.43 -0.11 16.11
CA VAL A 271 0.34 -0.22 15.13
C VAL A 271 0.79 -0.19 13.67
N ARG A 272 1.91 0.49 13.36
CA ARG A 272 2.37 0.71 11.98
C ARG A 272 2.73 -0.58 11.25
N ASP A 273 3.04 -1.64 12.00
CA ASP A 273 3.40 -2.92 11.41
C ASP A 273 2.23 -3.91 11.29
N MET A 274 1.02 -3.51 11.70
CA MET A 274 -0.13 -4.41 11.76
C MET A 274 -0.94 -4.51 10.45
N ALA A 275 -0.57 -3.71 9.45
CA ALA A 275 -1.23 -3.72 8.15
C ALA A 275 -0.32 -4.31 7.07
N PHE A 276 -0.89 -5.15 6.23
CA PHE A 276 -0.20 -5.88 5.16
C PHE A 276 -0.90 -5.64 3.82
N PRO A 277 -0.12 -5.59 2.71
CA PRO A 277 -0.71 -5.54 1.39
C PRO A 277 -1.34 -6.91 1.08
N LYS A 278 -2.42 -6.91 0.29
CA LYS A 278 -3.27 -8.05 -0.05
C LYS A 278 -4.25 -8.42 1.07
N ALA A 279 -5.46 -8.83 0.67
CA ALA A 279 -6.45 -9.41 1.56
C ALA A 279 -6.19 -10.93 1.68
N TYR A 280 -5.53 -11.36 2.75
CA TYR A 280 -5.30 -12.78 3.01
C TYR A 280 -6.54 -13.40 3.63
N THR A 281 -7.17 -14.34 2.91
CA THR A 281 -8.20 -15.21 3.51
C THR A 281 -7.57 -16.13 4.56
N LYS A 282 -8.38 -16.71 5.43
CA LYS A 282 -7.92 -17.56 6.55
C LYS A 282 -6.98 -18.68 6.09
N ASP A 283 -7.31 -19.30 4.94
CA ASP A 283 -6.54 -20.39 4.33
C ASP A 283 -5.27 -19.89 3.61
N GLN A 284 -5.30 -18.65 3.12
CA GLN A 284 -4.17 -18.02 2.42
C GLN A 284 -3.24 -17.24 3.36
N LEU A 285 -3.58 -17.10 4.64
CA LEU A 285 -2.78 -16.38 5.62
C LEU A 285 -1.46 -17.13 5.88
N PRO A 286 -0.30 -16.56 5.50
CA PRO A 286 0.98 -17.24 5.61
C PRO A 286 1.44 -17.34 7.07
N ALA A 287 2.35 -18.28 7.36
CA ALA A 287 2.92 -18.46 8.70
C ALA A 287 3.85 -17.30 9.10
N THR A 288 4.40 -16.58 8.11
CA THR A 288 5.27 -15.43 8.32
C THR A 288 4.84 -14.29 7.41
N LEU A 289 4.85 -13.07 7.93
CA LEU A 289 4.60 -11.84 7.18
C LEU A 289 5.71 -10.83 7.46
N THR A 290 5.94 -9.92 6.51
CA THR A 290 6.86 -8.79 6.68
C THR A 290 6.08 -7.48 6.54
N SER A 291 6.20 -6.58 7.52
CA SER A 291 5.56 -5.26 7.44
C SER A 291 6.23 -4.40 6.38
N ARG A 292 5.58 -3.28 6.04
CA ARG A 292 6.16 -2.26 5.15
C ARG A 292 7.54 -1.76 5.63
N PHE A 293 7.81 -1.84 6.92
CA PHE A 293 9.04 -1.34 7.55
C PHE A 293 10.10 -2.45 7.75
N GLY A 294 9.90 -3.62 7.13
CA GLY A 294 10.86 -4.73 7.18
C GLY A 294 10.81 -5.55 8.47
N VAL A 295 9.82 -5.33 9.33
CA VAL A 295 9.64 -6.13 10.55
C VAL A 295 9.03 -7.47 10.16
N GLU A 296 9.64 -8.57 10.60
CA GLU A 296 9.14 -9.92 10.35
C GLU A 296 8.26 -10.42 11.51
N PHE A 297 7.14 -11.05 11.18
CA PHE A 297 6.09 -11.52 12.07
C PHE A 297 5.89 -13.01 11.93
N ASP A 298 5.88 -13.72 13.05
CA ASP A 298 5.37 -15.10 13.10
C ASP A 298 3.85 -15.00 13.34
N VAL A 299 3.03 -15.46 12.40
CA VAL A 299 1.56 -15.35 12.48
C VAL A 299 1.00 -16.49 13.33
N ASP A 300 0.78 -16.21 14.61
CA ASP A 300 0.11 -17.15 15.51
C ASP A 300 -1.42 -17.12 15.30
N LYS A 301 -1.91 -18.05 14.47
CA LYS A 301 -3.34 -18.21 14.17
C LYS A 301 -4.18 -18.55 15.41
N THR A 302 -3.58 -19.04 16.51
CA THR A 302 -4.30 -19.34 17.76
C THR A 302 -4.72 -18.07 18.52
N GLN A 303 -4.12 -16.92 18.18
CA GLN A 303 -4.51 -15.62 18.74
C GLN A 303 -5.67 -14.96 17.99
N ILE A 304 -6.14 -15.51 16.87
CA ILE A 304 -7.29 -14.96 16.13
C ILE A 304 -8.55 -15.17 16.96
N VAL A 305 -9.31 -14.10 17.16
CA VAL A 305 -10.60 -14.09 17.85
C VAL A 305 -11.72 -14.13 16.83
N GLY A 306 -12.51 -15.20 16.87
CA GLY A 306 -13.66 -15.37 15.97
C GLY A 306 -13.27 -15.55 14.50
N GLU A 307 -14.23 -15.26 13.61
CA GLU A 307 -13.99 -15.30 12.17
C GLU A 307 -13.47 -13.96 11.63
N PRO A 308 -12.64 -13.96 10.57
CA PRO A 308 -12.12 -12.74 9.97
C PRO A 308 -13.25 -11.87 9.41
N ILE A 309 -13.13 -10.56 9.60
CA ILE A 309 -14.12 -9.58 9.15
C ILE A 309 -13.77 -9.17 7.73
N VAL A 310 -14.57 -9.63 6.76
CA VAL A 310 -14.41 -9.31 5.34
C VAL A 310 -15.03 -7.95 5.04
N LEU A 311 -14.23 -7.05 4.46
CA LEU A 311 -14.54 -5.65 4.17
C LEU A 311 -14.36 -5.36 2.66
N SER A 312 -14.84 -4.21 2.17
CA SER A 312 -14.81 -3.87 0.72
C SER A 312 -13.40 -3.77 0.14
N ASN A 313 -12.41 -3.39 0.97
CA ASN A 313 -11.02 -3.23 0.58
C ASN A 313 -10.05 -4.12 1.39
N GLY A 314 -10.55 -5.19 2.02
CA GLY A 314 -9.66 -6.09 2.74
C GLY A 314 -10.31 -6.94 3.81
N ILE A 315 -9.47 -7.42 4.72
CA ILE A 315 -9.87 -8.30 5.83
C ILE A 315 -9.25 -7.78 7.13
N VAL A 316 -10.06 -7.72 8.19
CA VAL A 316 -9.59 -7.45 9.54
C VAL A 316 -9.59 -8.75 10.33
N TYR A 317 -8.46 -9.07 10.97
CA TYR A 317 -8.38 -10.12 11.98
C TYR A 317 -8.34 -9.46 13.35
N ILE A 318 -9.28 -9.83 14.23
CA ILE A 318 -9.20 -9.48 15.65
C ILE A 318 -8.21 -10.44 16.30
N MET A 319 -7.21 -9.90 16.97
CA MET A 319 -6.11 -10.65 17.56
C MET A 319 -6.11 -10.45 19.08
N LYS A 320 -6.09 -11.51 19.88
CA LYS A 320 -5.87 -11.39 21.34
C LYS A 320 -4.59 -10.64 21.66
N LYS A 321 -3.53 -10.92 20.89
CA LYS A 321 -2.24 -10.24 20.88
C LYS A 321 -1.48 -10.55 19.60
N VAL A 322 -0.51 -9.72 19.25
CA VAL A 322 0.49 -9.98 18.21
C VAL A 322 1.87 -9.80 18.84
N ASP A 323 2.50 -10.91 19.24
CA ASP A 323 3.81 -10.88 19.89
C ASP A 323 4.94 -10.88 18.85
N VAL A 324 5.61 -9.73 18.71
CA VAL A 324 6.78 -9.60 17.85
C VAL A 324 8.04 -9.66 18.68
N LYS A 325 8.92 -10.60 18.34
CA LYS A 325 10.24 -10.72 18.96
C LYS A 325 11.02 -9.42 18.75
N LEU A 326 11.63 -8.90 19.82
CA LEU A 326 12.38 -7.63 19.78
C LEU A 326 13.45 -7.62 18.68
N LYS A 327 14.16 -8.74 18.49
CA LYS A 327 15.17 -8.89 17.41
C LYS A 327 14.62 -8.71 16.00
N LYS A 328 13.34 -9.01 15.77
CA LYS A 328 12.66 -8.79 14.47
C LYS A 328 12.08 -7.37 14.37
N ARG A 329 11.66 -6.80 15.50
CA ARG A 329 11.05 -5.46 15.60
C ARG A 329 12.07 -4.33 15.47
N LEU A 330 13.19 -4.44 16.18
CA LEU A 330 14.29 -3.47 16.12
C LEU A 330 15.13 -3.77 14.89
N VAL A 331 14.63 -3.33 13.73
CA VAL A 331 15.27 -3.55 12.44
C VAL A 331 16.61 -2.82 12.33
N THR A 332 17.54 -3.41 11.58
CA THR A 332 18.82 -2.80 11.24
C THR A 332 18.60 -1.58 10.34
N THR A 333 19.26 -0.47 10.64
CA THR A 333 19.23 0.72 9.79
C THR A 333 20.42 0.72 8.84
N ILE A 334 20.16 0.83 7.54
CA ILE A 334 21.19 0.94 6.51
C ILE A 334 21.05 2.30 5.83
N ILE A 335 22.15 3.04 5.73
CA ILE A 335 22.24 4.32 5.01
C ILE A 335 23.18 4.13 3.84
N GLN A 336 22.64 4.17 2.64
CA GLN A 336 23.42 4.03 1.40
C GLN A 336 24.31 5.26 1.17
N GLY A 337 25.50 5.04 0.63
CA GLY A 337 26.55 6.04 0.50
C GLY A 337 26.18 7.18 -0.44
N GLU A 338 25.44 6.88 -1.51
CA GLU A 338 24.88 7.85 -2.46
C GLU A 338 23.71 8.68 -1.90
N LYS A 339 23.23 8.36 -0.70
CA LYS A 339 22.13 9.09 -0.03
C LYS A 339 22.62 10.18 0.91
N ASN A 340 23.82 10.71 0.70
CA ASN A 340 24.25 11.92 1.40
C ASN A 340 23.31 13.08 1.01
N TRP A 341 22.92 13.88 1.99
CA TRP A 341 22.03 15.04 1.74
C TRP A 341 22.81 16.34 1.57
N GLY A 342 24.09 16.34 1.93
CA GLY A 342 24.97 17.50 1.82
C GLY A 342 26.42 17.13 2.08
N TYR A 343 27.30 18.12 2.00
CA TYR A 343 28.71 17.97 2.33
C TYR A 343 29.30 19.29 2.81
N TYR A 344 30.42 19.20 3.53
CA TYR A 344 31.32 20.31 3.79
C TYR A 344 32.61 20.09 3.01
N GLY A 345 32.94 21.03 2.14
CA GLY A 345 34.21 21.06 1.46
C GLY A 345 34.29 22.11 0.37
N VAL A 346 35.38 22.07 -0.39
CA VAL A 346 35.51 22.83 -1.64
C VAL A 346 34.88 22.04 -2.79
N ARG A 347 34.80 22.63 -3.99
CA ARG A 347 34.34 21.88 -5.17
C ARG A 347 35.35 20.76 -5.47
N SER A 348 34.91 19.52 -5.31
CA SER A 348 35.72 18.32 -5.46
C SER A 348 35.02 17.32 -6.40
N ARG A 349 35.78 16.39 -6.97
CA ARG A 349 35.21 15.36 -7.84
C ARG A 349 34.51 14.30 -6.99
N MET A 350 33.18 14.37 -6.96
CA MET A 350 32.30 13.42 -6.29
C MET A 350 31.68 12.49 -7.33
N LEU A 351 31.90 11.19 -7.18
CA LEU A 351 31.41 10.16 -8.08
C LEU A 351 30.34 9.35 -7.37
N TYR A 352 29.14 9.34 -7.96
CA TYR A 352 28.07 8.41 -7.63
C TYR A 352 28.15 7.29 -8.66
N ARG A 353 28.44 6.06 -8.23
CA ARG A 353 28.88 5.00 -9.15
C ARG A 353 27.99 3.78 -9.06
N ASP A 354 27.65 3.23 -10.23
CA ASP A 354 27.12 1.87 -10.34
C ASP A 354 28.29 0.90 -10.47
N LYS A 355 28.35 -0.09 -9.60
CA LYS A 355 29.47 -1.01 -9.50
C LYS A 355 28.99 -2.45 -9.42
N LYS A 356 29.88 -3.37 -9.82
CA LYS A 356 29.73 -4.80 -9.62
C LYS A 356 30.88 -5.31 -8.76
N GLY A 357 30.54 -6.00 -7.68
CA GLY A 357 31.49 -6.60 -6.75
C GLY A 357 31.07 -8.02 -6.36
N PRO A 358 31.64 -8.57 -5.28
CA PRO A 358 31.24 -9.86 -4.74
C PRO A 358 29.75 -9.85 -4.34
N THR A 359 29.09 -10.99 -4.53
CA THR A 359 27.71 -11.19 -4.09
C THR A 359 27.62 -11.21 -2.56
N SER A 360 26.59 -10.58 -2.00
CA SER A 360 26.31 -10.59 -0.57
C SER A 360 24.80 -10.70 -0.33
N PRO A 361 24.33 -10.95 0.92
CA PRO A 361 22.90 -10.91 1.22
C PRO A 361 22.22 -9.58 0.87
N LEU A 362 22.95 -8.45 0.90
CA LEU A 362 22.44 -7.14 0.47
C LEU A 362 22.49 -6.94 -1.05
N TYR A 363 23.45 -7.58 -1.72
CA TYR A 363 23.64 -7.49 -3.18
C TYR A 363 23.75 -8.90 -3.79
N PRO A 364 22.62 -9.63 -3.97
CA PRO A 364 22.65 -11.01 -4.44
C PRO A 364 23.20 -11.18 -5.86
N ASP A 365 23.08 -10.14 -6.70
CA ASP A 365 23.62 -10.06 -8.06
C ASP A 365 25.01 -9.38 -8.12
N GLY A 366 25.51 -8.96 -6.96
CA GLY A 366 26.75 -8.21 -6.79
C GLY A 366 26.69 -6.76 -7.28
N LEU A 367 25.53 -6.25 -7.70
CA LEU A 367 25.37 -4.86 -8.13
C LEU A 367 25.15 -3.97 -6.91
N TYR A 368 25.91 -2.88 -6.80
CA TYR A 368 25.79 -1.92 -5.71
C TYR A 368 26.08 -0.49 -6.18
N ASN A 369 25.61 0.47 -5.39
CA ASN A 369 25.85 1.88 -5.57
C ASN A 369 26.81 2.37 -4.50
N ASP A 370 27.79 3.17 -4.88
CA ASP A 370 28.64 3.83 -3.89
C ASP A 370 28.85 5.31 -4.20
N LEU A 371 29.40 5.99 -3.22
CA LEU A 371 29.89 7.35 -3.32
C LEU A 371 31.41 7.35 -3.12
N MET A 372 32.11 8.13 -3.95
CA MET A 372 33.53 8.38 -3.79
C MET A 372 33.86 9.87 -3.99
N VAL A 373 34.64 10.43 -3.08
CA VAL A 373 35.20 11.79 -3.21
C VAL A 373 36.69 11.68 -3.48
N GLU A 374 37.11 12.12 -4.66
CA GLU A 374 38.50 12.06 -5.09
C GLU A 374 39.22 13.37 -4.80
N LEU A 375 40.36 13.26 -4.09
CA LEU A 375 41.33 14.34 -3.85
C LEU A 375 40.64 15.68 -3.52
N PRO A 376 39.94 15.77 -2.37
CA PRO A 376 39.02 16.88 -2.12
C PRO A 376 39.67 18.27 -2.02
N ASN A 377 41.01 18.37 -2.00
CA ASN A 377 41.78 19.60 -1.82
C ASN A 377 41.38 20.38 -0.55
N LEU A 378 40.89 19.67 0.46
CA LEU A 378 40.54 20.18 1.77
C LEU A 378 40.70 19.07 2.80
N THR A 379 41.34 19.37 3.92
CA THR A 379 41.44 18.44 5.05
C THR A 379 40.05 18.26 5.67
N LYS A 380 39.73 17.06 6.15
CA LYS A 380 38.41 16.77 6.76
C LYS A 380 37.22 17.16 5.88
N PHE A 381 37.33 16.99 4.55
CA PHE A 381 36.14 16.99 3.69
C PHE A 381 35.11 16.05 4.30
N THR A 382 33.84 16.47 4.37
CA THR A 382 32.84 15.72 5.14
C THR A 382 31.57 15.53 4.35
N LEU A 383 31.05 14.31 4.35
CA LEU A 383 29.76 13.97 3.80
C LEU A 383 28.73 13.86 4.93
N PHE A 384 27.55 14.44 4.72
CA PHE A 384 26.49 14.46 5.71
C PHE A 384 25.39 13.48 5.36
N TYR A 385 25.05 12.67 6.36
CA TYR A 385 24.03 11.64 6.35
C TYR A 385 23.06 11.85 7.50
N GLN A 386 21.94 11.14 7.43
CA GLN A 386 20.92 11.12 8.46
C GLN A 386 20.11 9.82 8.34
N ALA A 387 19.50 9.40 9.44
CA ALA A 387 18.53 8.32 9.51
C ALA A 387 17.30 8.76 10.31
N ASN A 388 16.16 8.16 9.98
CA ASN A 388 14.90 8.36 10.68
C ASN A 388 14.51 7.06 11.40
N ASP A 389 13.55 7.17 12.33
CA ASP A 389 12.95 6.02 13.03
C ASP A 389 13.95 5.09 13.74
N MET A 390 15.09 5.62 14.18
CA MET A 390 16.05 4.87 14.99
C MET A 390 15.47 4.61 16.40
N PHE A 391 15.72 3.43 16.96
CA PHE A 391 15.32 3.05 18.31
C PHE A 391 16.35 3.48 19.36
N SER A 392 15.89 3.77 20.58
CA SER A 392 16.71 4.06 21.77
C SER A 392 17.42 2.80 22.27
N VAL A 393 18.51 2.41 21.61
CA VAL A 393 19.32 1.25 21.95
C VAL A 393 20.80 1.54 21.72
N LYS A 394 21.64 0.65 22.23
CA LYS A 394 23.02 0.55 21.79
C LYS A 394 23.05 0.00 20.37
N TYR A 395 23.87 0.57 19.50
CA TYR A 395 24.12 0.10 18.14
C TYR A 395 25.55 -0.37 17.98
N LYS A 396 25.72 -1.51 17.32
CA LYS A 396 26.99 -1.89 16.68
C LYS A 396 27.01 -1.28 15.28
N ILE A 397 28.01 -0.45 15.03
CA ILE A 397 28.11 0.31 13.77
C ILE A 397 29.14 -0.34 12.88
N TYR A 398 28.76 -0.55 11.64
CA TYR A 398 29.61 -1.03 10.57
C TYR A 398 29.54 -0.05 9.42
N TRP A 399 30.58 -0.06 8.58
CA TRP A 399 30.48 0.47 7.24
C TRP A 399 30.93 -0.56 6.22
N ARG A 400 30.59 -0.30 4.96
CA ARG A 400 31.29 -0.85 3.82
C ARG A 400 31.80 0.31 2.99
N ALA A 401 33.10 0.34 2.76
CA ALA A 401 33.80 1.44 2.11
C ALA A 401 34.84 0.81 1.16
N ILE A 402 34.85 1.20 -0.11
CA ILE A 402 35.58 0.47 -1.16
C ILE A 402 36.55 1.41 -1.87
N ASN A 403 37.85 1.19 -1.68
CA ASN A 403 38.88 1.79 -2.50
C ASN A 403 39.21 0.87 -3.68
N ASP A 404 38.80 1.23 -4.89
CA ASP A 404 38.99 0.45 -6.12
C ASP A 404 39.81 1.21 -7.18
N ARG A 405 40.45 2.33 -6.81
CA ARG A 405 41.03 3.29 -7.77
C ARG A 405 42.53 3.49 -7.62
N THR A 406 43.01 3.62 -6.38
CA THR A 406 44.39 4.06 -6.15
C THR A 406 45.06 3.21 -5.08
N ALA A 407 46.36 2.95 -5.24
CA ALA A 407 47.18 2.35 -4.17
C ALA A 407 47.27 3.22 -2.91
N ASN A 408 46.89 4.51 -3.00
CA ASN A 408 46.77 5.39 -1.85
C ASN A 408 45.65 4.90 -0.93
N LEU A 409 45.97 4.73 0.35
CA LEU A 409 45.03 4.34 1.38
C LEU A 409 44.12 5.52 1.74
N PHE A 410 42.81 5.28 1.84
CA PHE A 410 41.86 6.32 2.23
C PHE A 410 41.72 6.33 3.75
N GLU A 411 42.07 7.45 4.37
CA GLU A 411 41.85 7.69 5.78
C GLU A 411 40.51 8.39 5.96
N GLN A 412 39.58 7.74 6.65
CA GLN A 412 38.27 8.30 6.93
C GLN A 412 37.81 7.90 8.33
N GLN A 413 36.90 8.68 8.91
CA GLN A 413 36.32 8.39 10.22
C GLN A 413 34.84 8.77 10.24
N LEU A 414 34.10 8.17 11.17
CA LEU A 414 32.70 8.49 11.39
C LEU A 414 32.55 9.40 12.62
N ALA A 415 31.60 10.31 12.56
CA ALA A 415 31.12 11.06 13.71
C ALA A 415 29.58 11.06 13.75
N ILE A 416 29.02 10.98 14.94
CA ILE A 416 27.56 11.00 15.18
C ILE A 416 27.22 12.16 16.11
N GLY A 417 26.14 12.85 15.76
CA GLY A 417 25.64 14.04 16.44
C GLY A 417 26.32 15.32 15.95
N GLY A 418 26.03 16.40 16.68
CA GLY A 418 26.51 17.74 16.35
C GLY A 418 25.56 18.55 15.48
N LYS A 419 25.97 19.79 15.19
CA LYS A 419 25.23 20.77 14.39
C LYS A 419 26.20 21.47 13.43
N ILE A 420 25.72 21.79 12.24
CA ILE A 420 26.48 22.57 11.26
C ILE A 420 26.40 24.05 11.67
N ASN A 421 27.56 24.67 11.86
CA ASN A 421 27.70 26.10 12.11
C ASN A 421 28.43 26.72 10.91
N THR A 422 27.72 27.57 10.17
CA THR A 422 28.25 28.22 8.96
C THR A 422 28.99 29.52 9.23
N THR A 423 29.05 29.97 10.48
CA THR A 423 29.71 31.24 10.84
C THR A 423 31.16 31.06 11.29
N ILE A 424 31.57 29.82 11.58
CA ILE A 424 32.94 29.51 12.01
C ILE A 424 33.87 29.30 10.82
N THR A 425 35.14 29.70 11.00
CA THR A 425 36.22 29.40 10.05
C THR A 425 36.79 28.02 10.32
N GLY A 426 36.93 27.19 9.27
CA GLY A 426 37.41 25.81 9.40
C GLY A 426 36.28 24.79 9.47
N PHE A 427 36.53 23.67 10.16
CA PHE A 427 35.62 22.52 10.20
C PHE A 427 34.27 22.88 10.86
N PRO A 428 33.12 22.71 10.19
CA PRO A 428 31.89 23.41 10.53
C PRO A 428 31.00 22.65 11.53
N VAL A 429 31.41 21.47 12.00
CA VAL A 429 30.55 20.63 12.86
C VAL A 429 30.96 20.80 14.31
N GLU A 430 30.04 21.35 15.10
CA GLU A 430 30.21 21.56 16.53
C GLU A 430 29.35 20.58 17.34
N ASN A 431 29.70 20.37 18.62
CA ASN A 431 28.94 19.56 19.57
C ASN A 431 28.70 18.09 19.13
N ILE A 432 29.70 17.50 18.45
CA ILE A 432 29.68 16.08 18.07
C ILE A 432 29.51 15.22 19.33
N THR A 433 28.55 14.29 19.31
CA THR A 433 28.29 13.40 20.44
C THR A 433 29.36 12.31 20.54
N LYS A 434 29.75 11.72 19.41
CA LYS A 434 30.84 10.74 19.36
C LYS A 434 31.60 10.83 18.05
N THR A 435 32.92 10.87 18.14
CA THR A 435 33.84 10.67 17.00
C THR A 435 34.48 9.30 17.14
N PHE A 436 34.44 8.50 16.08
CA PHE A 436 35.10 7.20 16.04
C PHE A 436 36.54 7.35 15.55
N PRO A 437 37.44 6.39 15.87
CA PRO A 437 38.80 6.41 15.36
C PRO A 437 38.86 6.47 13.83
N ILE A 438 39.97 7.02 13.31
CA ILE A 438 40.29 6.94 11.89
C ILE A 438 40.49 5.48 11.51
N VAL A 439 39.86 5.09 10.40
CA VAL A 439 39.99 3.78 9.79
C VAL A 439 40.56 3.98 8.39
N ILE A 440 41.51 3.10 8.07
CA ILE A 440 42.17 3.06 6.77
C ILE A 440 41.37 2.11 5.88
N VAL A 441 40.87 2.60 4.75
CA VAL A 441 40.18 1.76 3.75
C VAL A 441 41.24 1.10 2.85
N PRO A 442 41.38 -0.24 2.92
CA PRO A 442 42.34 -0.95 2.08
C PRO A 442 41.89 -0.97 0.62
N LEU A 443 42.85 -1.14 -0.30
CA LEU A 443 42.58 -1.38 -1.71
C LEU A 443 41.82 -2.71 -1.89
N ASN A 444 40.72 -2.68 -2.66
CA ASN A 444 39.90 -3.83 -3.03
C ASN A 444 39.38 -4.65 -1.84
N TYR A 445 39.09 -3.99 -0.72
CA TYR A 445 38.44 -4.63 0.43
C TYR A 445 36.92 -4.44 0.36
N TYR A 446 36.18 -5.54 0.25
CA TYR A 446 34.74 -5.54 0.01
C TYR A 446 33.92 -6.01 1.23
N GLU A 447 34.56 -6.28 2.36
CA GLU A 447 33.88 -6.71 3.57
C GLU A 447 33.47 -5.53 4.44
N GLU A 448 32.54 -5.80 5.35
CA GLU A 448 32.15 -4.82 6.37
C GLU A 448 33.26 -4.63 7.39
N VAL A 449 33.42 -3.38 7.83
CA VAL A 449 34.35 -3.01 8.91
C VAL A 449 33.53 -2.53 10.09
N TYR A 450 33.78 -3.14 11.25
CA TYR A 450 33.22 -2.68 12.52
C TYR A 450 33.90 -1.37 12.95
N ILE A 451 33.09 -0.34 13.20
CA ILE A 451 33.54 1.01 13.53
C ILE A 451 33.51 1.25 15.03
N GLY A 452 32.53 0.69 15.71
CA GLY A 452 32.39 0.80 17.15
C GLY A 452 30.94 0.77 17.60
N ASP A 453 30.79 0.87 18.92
CA ASP A 453 29.50 0.91 19.59
C ASP A 453 29.02 2.35 19.79
N PHE A 454 27.71 2.58 19.73
CA PHE A 454 27.11 3.86 20.09
C PHE A 454 25.81 3.68 20.87
N GLN A 455 25.73 4.29 22.06
CA GLN A 455 24.48 4.36 22.80
C GLN A 455 23.61 5.48 22.22
N TYR A 456 22.50 5.11 21.60
CA TYR A 456 21.49 6.07 21.17
C TYR A 456 20.37 6.13 22.20
N THR A 457 20.11 7.32 22.73
CA THR A 457 19.21 7.50 23.89
C THR A 457 17.81 7.97 23.49
N ASN A 458 17.69 8.70 22.38
CA ASN A 458 16.45 9.36 21.96
C ASN A 458 16.00 8.85 20.59
N ALA A 459 14.90 8.11 20.52
CA ALA A 459 14.38 7.51 19.31
C ALA A 459 13.87 8.52 18.27
N GLY A 460 13.98 8.12 17.00
CA GLY A 460 13.55 8.86 15.83
C GLY A 460 14.73 9.33 14.99
N TYR A 461 14.85 10.64 14.82
CA TYR A 461 15.82 11.26 13.92
C TYR A 461 17.24 11.20 14.49
N SER A 462 18.17 10.61 13.75
CA SER A 462 19.56 10.40 14.17
C SER A 462 20.33 11.68 14.52
N GLY A 463 19.87 12.82 14.02
CA GLY A 463 20.73 13.99 13.93
C GLY A 463 21.75 13.82 12.80
N LEU A 464 22.83 14.59 12.90
CA LEU A 464 23.90 14.57 11.90
C LEU A 464 24.74 13.29 12.03
N ILE A 465 24.96 12.61 10.91
CA ILE A 465 25.97 11.56 10.77
C ILE A 465 27.00 12.09 9.77
N SER A 466 28.26 12.21 10.19
CA SER A 466 29.33 12.81 9.40
C SER A 466 30.38 11.76 9.04
N LEU A 467 30.57 11.52 7.75
CA LEU A 467 31.73 10.77 7.25
C LEU A 467 32.84 11.78 6.91
N ILE A 468 33.91 11.76 7.70
CA ILE A 468 34.94 12.79 7.71
C ILE A 468 36.22 12.21 7.10
N GLY A 469 36.79 12.91 6.13
CA GLY A 469 38.07 12.55 5.51
C GLY A 469 39.25 12.77 6.45
N GLY A 470 40.39 12.21 6.07
CA GLY A 470 41.63 12.28 6.84
C GLY A 470 42.20 13.68 7.01
N SER A 471 43.37 13.72 7.64
CA SER A 471 44.09 14.96 7.97
C SER A 471 44.75 15.62 6.76
N LYS A 472 44.87 14.92 5.62
CA LYS A 472 45.48 15.44 4.39
C LYS A 472 44.39 15.97 3.46
N ALA A 473 44.70 17.05 2.74
CA ALA A 473 43.79 17.63 1.75
C ALA A 473 43.53 16.68 0.55
N THR A 474 44.36 15.66 0.40
CA THR A 474 44.25 14.60 -0.62
C THR A 474 43.58 13.33 -0.12
N SER A 475 43.16 13.27 1.16
CA SER A 475 42.47 12.10 1.69
C SER A 475 41.11 11.94 1.02
N ALA A 476 41.00 10.95 0.14
CA ALA A 476 39.74 10.59 -0.50
C ALA A 476 38.77 9.95 0.51
N LEU A 477 37.48 9.97 0.16
CA LEU A 477 36.41 9.30 0.90
C LEU A 477 35.73 8.29 0.01
N THR A 478 35.27 7.19 0.60
CA THR A 478 34.38 6.25 -0.07
C THR A 478 33.39 5.67 0.91
N LEU A 479 32.17 5.44 0.44
CA LEU A 479 31.14 4.76 1.19
C LEU A 479 30.18 4.05 0.24
N ASP A 480 30.01 2.76 0.48
CA ASP A 480 28.90 1.97 -0.09
C ASP A 480 27.70 2.09 0.85
N TYR A 481 27.85 1.74 2.14
CA TYR A 481 26.81 2.03 3.14
C TYR A 481 27.34 2.11 4.57
N LEU A 482 26.56 2.77 5.43
CA LEU A 482 26.62 2.65 6.89
C LEU A 482 25.55 1.67 7.37
N LYS A 483 25.87 0.85 8.36
CA LYS A 483 24.95 -0.13 8.94
C LYS A 483 24.95 -0.01 10.46
N PHE A 484 23.77 0.24 11.02
CA PHE A 484 23.53 0.36 12.45
C PHE A 484 22.70 -0.83 12.90
N VAL A 485 23.33 -1.77 13.59
CA VAL A 485 22.70 -2.99 14.09
C VAL A 485 22.34 -2.80 15.57
N PRO A 486 21.05 -2.84 15.96
CA PRO A 486 20.64 -2.86 17.35
C PRO A 486 21.34 -3.98 18.15
N ASP A 487 22.03 -3.59 19.23
CA ASP A 487 22.67 -4.50 20.18
C ASP A 487 21.68 -4.80 21.30
N LEU A 488 20.86 -5.83 21.10
CA LEU A 488 19.86 -6.27 22.07
C LEU A 488 20.51 -7.23 23.09
N PRO A 489 20.11 -7.16 24.37
CA PRO A 489 20.54 -8.11 25.40
C PRO A 489 20.04 -9.54 25.16
#